data_AF-H0WQ80-F1
#
_entry.id   AF-H0WQ80-F1
#
_cell.length_a   1.000
_cell.length_b   1.000
_cell.length_c   1.000
_cell.angle_alpha   90.00
_cell.angle_beta   90.00
_cell.angle_gamma   90.00
#
_symmetry.space_group_name_H-M   'P 1'
#
loop_
_entity.id
_entity.type
_entity.pdbx_description
1 polymer ?
#
loop_
_entity_poly.entity_id
_entity_poly.type
_entity_poly.pdbx_seq_one_letter_code
_entity_poly.pdbx_strand_id
1 'polypeptide(L)'
;RKALIVLAHSERTSFNYAMKEAAAEALKKKGWEVAESDLYAMNFNPIISRKDITGKLKNPENFQYPAESVLAYKEGRLSPDIVAEQKKLEAADLVIFQFPLQWFGVPAILKGWFERVLIGEFAYTYAAMYDKGPFRNKKTVLSITTGGSGSMYSLQGVHGDMNIILWPIQ
;
A
#
# COMPACT_ATOMS: atom_id res chain seq x y z
N ARG A 1 -2.35 18.57 -8.76
CA ARG A 1 -2.46 17.08 -8.68
C ARG A 1 -1.50 16.60 -7.62
N LYS A 2 -1.86 15.54 -6.89
CA LYS A 2 -1.07 15.00 -5.80
C LYS A 2 -0.71 13.55 -6.06
N ALA A 3 0.54 13.18 -5.84
CA ALA A 3 1.02 11.81 -5.93
C ALA A 3 1.49 11.33 -4.56
N LEU A 4 1.21 10.06 -4.25
CA LEU A 4 1.81 9.35 -3.13
C LEU A 4 2.76 8.28 -3.67
N ILE A 5 4.00 8.28 -3.22
CA ILE A 5 4.96 7.20 -3.51
C ILE A 5 5.17 6.37 -2.24
N VAL A 6 4.79 5.10 -2.28
CA VAL A 6 5.01 4.13 -1.21
C VAL A 6 6.22 3.27 -1.57
N LEU A 7 7.31 3.40 -0.81
CA LEU A 7 8.57 2.67 -1.02
C LEU A 7 8.72 1.58 0.04
N ALA A 8 8.99 0.35 -0.42
CA ALA A 8 9.24 -0.80 0.44
C ALA A 8 10.64 -1.39 0.23
N HIS A 9 11.67 -0.62 0.55
CA HIS A 9 13.07 -1.07 0.54
C HIS A 9 13.87 -0.37 1.63
N SER A 10 14.74 -1.08 2.36
CA SER A 10 15.51 -0.53 3.50
C SER A 10 16.68 0.35 3.07
N GLU A 11 17.41 -0.07 2.03
CA GLU A 11 18.66 0.58 1.64
C GLU A 11 18.46 1.81 0.77
N ARG A 12 19.00 2.95 1.21
CA ARG A 12 19.06 4.20 0.42
C ARG A 12 19.99 4.09 -0.80
N THR A 13 20.91 3.13 -0.78
CA THR A 13 21.81 2.81 -1.90
C THR A 13 21.18 1.89 -2.93
N SER A 14 19.95 1.42 -2.72
CA SER A 14 19.28 0.51 -3.64
C SER A 14 18.79 1.20 -4.91
N PHE A 15 18.65 0.40 -5.97
CA PHE A 15 18.00 0.86 -7.20
C PHE A 15 16.52 1.21 -6.97
N ASN A 16 15.84 0.55 -6.02
CA ASN A 16 14.45 0.90 -5.65
C ASN A 16 14.37 2.32 -5.06
N TYR A 17 15.33 2.69 -4.20
CA TYR A 17 15.40 4.06 -3.69
C TYR A 17 15.67 5.07 -4.81
N ALA A 18 16.58 4.75 -5.73
CA ALA A 18 16.85 5.60 -6.90
C ALA A 18 15.61 5.77 -7.80
N MET A 19 14.84 4.70 -8.05
CA MET A 19 13.58 4.78 -8.79
C MET A 19 12.54 5.66 -8.10
N LYS A 20 12.46 5.60 -6.76
CA LYS A 20 11.60 6.48 -5.96
C LYS A 20 12.00 7.95 -6.14
N GLU A 21 13.29 8.27 -6.01
CA GLU A 21 13.80 9.64 -6.20
C GLU A 21 13.50 10.15 -7.60
N ALA A 22 13.80 9.34 -8.63
CA ALA A 22 13.54 9.70 -10.03
C ALA A 22 12.05 9.98 -10.28
N ALA A 23 11.15 9.18 -9.73
CA ALA A 23 9.71 9.40 -9.83
C ALA A 23 9.28 10.71 -9.15
N ALA A 24 9.78 10.97 -7.93
CA ALA A 24 9.49 12.19 -7.20
C ALA A 24 9.97 13.44 -7.95
N GLU A 25 11.21 13.43 -8.43
CA GLU A 25 11.80 14.54 -9.20
C GLU A 25 11.02 14.81 -10.50
N ALA A 26 10.72 13.76 -11.27
CA ALA A 26 9.99 13.89 -12.52
C ALA A 26 8.58 14.45 -12.32
N LEU A 27 7.86 13.98 -11.29
CA LEU A 27 6.52 14.47 -10.95
C LEU A 27 6.54 15.92 -10.46
N LYS A 28 7.46 16.27 -9.55
CA LYS A 28 7.64 17.65 -9.07
C LYS A 28 7.96 18.62 -10.22
N LYS A 29 8.83 18.22 -11.16
CA LYS A 29 9.16 19.00 -12.37
C LYS A 29 7.94 19.24 -13.28
N LYS A 30 6.91 18.38 -13.20
CA LYS A 30 5.64 18.53 -13.91
C LYS A 30 4.55 19.20 -13.07
N GLY A 31 4.89 19.77 -11.92
CA GLY A 31 3.96 20.54 -11.07
C GLY A 31 3.06 19.68 -10.17
N TRP A 32 3.42 18.43 -9.90
CA TRP A 32 2.71 17.60 -8.91
C TRP A 32 3.23 17.90 -7.50
N GLU A 33 2.32 17.89 -6.53
CA GLU A 33 2.69 17.71 -5.13
C GLU A 33 3.00 16.23 -4.92
N VAL A 34 4.14 15.91 -4.29
CA VAL A 34 4.56 14.52 -4.05
C VAL A 34 4.73 14.30 -2.56
N ALA A 35 3.94 13.37 -2.03
CA ALA A 35 4.10 12.82 -0.69
C ALA A 35 4.76 11.44 -0.76
N GLU A 36 5.47 11.08 0.31
CA GLU A 36 6.20 9.81 0.39
C GLU A 36 5.79 9.02 1.64
N SER A 37 5.79 7.70 1.48
CA SER A 37 5.74 6.73 2.56
C SER A 37 6.87 5.72 2.36
N ASP A 38 8.06 6.09 2.83
CA ASP A 38 9.21 5.19 2.91
C ASP A 38 9.04 4.29 4.14
N LEU A 39 8.50 3.10 3.92
CA LEU A 39 7.99 2.24 5.00
C LEU A 39 9.10 1.82 5.97
N TYR A 40 10.30 1.57 5.45
CA TYR A 40 11.45 1.23 6.29
C TYR A 40 11.98 2.45 7.04
N ALA A 41 12.13 3.61 6.38
CA ALA A 41 12.58 4.82 7.06
C ALA A 41 11.60 5.29 8.15
N MET A 42 10.31 5.00 7.97
CA MET A 42 9.25 5.29 8.95
C MET A 42 9.21 4.29 10.12
N ASN A 43 9.96 3.18 10.05
CA ASN A 43 9.78 2.02 10.94
C ASN A 43 8.31 1.58 11.01
N PHE A 44 7.64 1.53 9.85
CA PHE A 44 6.21 1.22 9.79
C PHE A 44 5.93 -0.16 10.40
N ASN A 45 5.02 -0.23 11.38
CA ASN A 45 4.58 -1.50 11.95
C ASN A 45 3.69 -2.25 10.95
N PRO A 46 4.06 -3.43 10.45
CA PRO A 46 3.26 -4.15 9.46
C PRO A 46 2.23 -5.11 10.07
N ILE A 47 2.15 -5.22 11.39
CA ILE A 47 1.35 -6.24 12.04
C ILE A 47 0.01 -5.66 12.48
N ILE A 48 -1.09 -6.14 11.88
CA ILE A 48 -2.44 -5.85 12.35
C ILE A 48 -2.62 -6.33 13.79
N SER A 49 -3.15 -5.48 14.66
CA SER A 49 -3.42 -5.89 16.05
C SER A 49 -4.45 -4.99 16.72
N ARG A 50 -4.85 -5.36 17.94
CA ARG A 50 -5.72 -4.53 18.79
C ARG A 50 -5.12 -3.14 19.07
N LYS A 51 -3.80 -2.97 18.92
CA LYS A 51 -3.10 -1.69 19.10
C LYS A 51 -3.39 -0.70 17.98
N ASP A 52 -3.97 -1.14 16.86
CA ASP A 52 -4.42 -0.27 15.77
C ASP A 52 -5.66 0.54 16.14
N ILE A 53 -6.29 0.23 17.29
CA ILE A 53 -7.52 0.83 17.74
C ILE A 53 -7.27 1.44 19.12
N THR A 54 -7.52 2.74 19.21
CA THR A 54 -7.48 3.49 20.45
C THR A 54 -8.87 3.48 21.12
N GLY A 55 -8.91 3.63 22.45
CA GLY A 55 -10.15 3.63 23.20
C GLY A 55 -10.80 2.26 23.36
N LYS A 56 -12.12 2.24 23.56
CA LYS A 56 -12.88 1.03 23.91
C LYS A 56 -13.17 0.18 22.67
N LEU A 57 -12.92 -1.12 22.78
CA LEU A 57 -13.35 -2.12 21.80
C LEU A 57 -14.81 -2.52 22.07
N LYS A 58 -15.55 -2.86 21.02
CA LYS A 58 -16.95 -3.28 21.14
C LYS A 58 -17.09 -4.65 21.79
N ASN A 59 -16.25 -5.61 21.42
CA ASN A 59 -16.23 -6.96 21.99
C ASN A 59 -14.81 -7.40 22.32
N PRO A 60 -14.27 -7.02 23.49
CA PRO A 60 -12.87 -7.29 23.79
C PRO A 60 -12.54 -8.76 24.04
N GLU A 61 -13.51 -9.58 24.44
CA GLU A 61 -13.32 -11.02 24.71
C GLU A 61 -13.31 -11.85 23.42
N ASN A 62 -13.96 -11.36 22.35
CA ASN A 62 -13.93 -11.98 21.03
C ASN A 62 -13.57 -10.93 19.98
N PHE A 63 -12.29 -10.60 19.93
CA PHE A 63 -11.77 -9.56 19.05
C PHE A 63 -11.87 -9.98 17.57
N GLN A 64 -12.50 -9.13 16.76
CA GLN A 64 -12.64 -9.32 15.32
C GLN A 64 -12.10 -8.08 14.59
N TYR A 65 -10.89 -8.18 14.03
CA TYR A 65 -10.21 -7.05 13.41
C TYR A 65 -11.07 -6.32 12.35
N PRO A 66 -11.76 -7.01 11.42
CA PRO A 66 -12.57 -6.31 10.41
C PRO A 66 -13.68 -5.45 11.01
N ALA A 67 -14.39 -5.96 12.02
CA ALA A 67 -15.50 -5.23 12.64
C ALA A 67 -15.02 -4.07 13.53
N GLU A 68 -13.99 -4.32 14.34
CA GLU A 68 -13.45 -3.33 15.27
C GLU A 68 -12.71 -2.20 14.54
N SER A 69 -11.94 -2.49 13.49
CA SER A 69 -11.23 -1.47 12.71
C SER A 69 -12.19 -0.56 11.93
N VAL A 70 -13.27 -1.11 11.36
CA VAL A 70 -14.32 -0.32 10.71
C VAL A 70 -15.02 0.61 11.71
N LEU A 71 -15.34 0.12 12.90
CA LEU A 71 -15.94 0.96 13.94
C LEU A 71 -14.98 2.05 14.40
N ALA A 72 -13.71 1.70 14.59
CA ALA A 72 -12.66 2.65 14.96
C ALA A 72 -12.45 3.73 13.88
N TYR A 73 -12.53 3.37 12.59
CA TYR A 73 -12.51 4.35 11.51
C TYR A 73 -13.67 5.33 11.60
N LYS A 74 -14.90 4.84 11.74
CA LYS A 74 -16.12 5.68 11.85
C LYS A 74 -16.10 6.61 13.05
N GLU A 75 -15.49 6.17 14.15
CA GLU A 75 -15.43 6.93 15.41
C GLU A 75 -14.14 7.75 15.58
N GLY A 76 -13.23 7.76 14.59
CA GLY A 76 -11.98 8.52 14.67
C GLY A 76 -10.99 7.97 15.71
N ARG A 77 -11.01 6.66 15.94
CA ARG A 77 -10.23 5.97 16.97
C ARG A 77 -9.10 5.07 16.41
N LEU A 78 -8.79 5.15 15.13
CA LEU A 78 -7.64 4.42 14.59
C LEU A 78 -6.32 4.95 15.16
N SER A 79 -5.30 4.09 15.16
CA SER A 79 -3.94 4.47 15.55
C SER A 79 -3.45 5.64 14.69
N PRO A 80 -2.73 6.63 15.27
CA PRO A 80 -2.33 7.83 14.55
C PRO A 80 -1.49 7.59 13.29
N ASP A 81 -0.66 6.54 13.27
CA ASP A 81 0.14 6.16 12.11
C ASP A 81 -0.73 5.68 10.93
N ILE A 82 -1.79 4.92 11.20
CA ILE A 82 -2.76 4.52 10.18
C ILE A 82 -3.50 5.74 9.64
N VAL A 83 -3.98 6.62 10.52
CA VAL A 83 -4.69 7.85 10.11
C VAL A 83 -3.80 8.74 9.24
N ALA A 84 -2.50 8.84 9.54
CA ALA A 84 -1.55 9.61 8.73
C ALA A 84 -1.44 9.06 7.30
N GLU A 85 -1.40 7.74 7.12
CA GLU A 85 -1.33 7.10 5.81
C GLU A 85 -2.66 7.21 5.04
N GLN A 86 -3.80 7.07 5.73
CA GLN A 86 -5.12 7.27 5.13
C GLN A 86 -5.27 8.69 4.57
N LYS A 87 -4.81 9.72 5.29
CA LYS A 87 -4.81 11.11 4.82
C LYS A 87 -4.00 11.31 3.54
N LYS A 88 -2.84 10.64 3.41
CA LYS A 88 -2.04 10.69 2.18
C LYS A 88 -2.80 10.07 1.01
N LEU A 89 -3.46 8.92 1.24
CA LEU A 89 -4.30 8.25 0.24
C LEU A 89 -5.50 9.11 -0.19
N GLU A 90 -6.20 9.73 0.75
CA GLU A 90 -7.33 10.64 0.46
C GLU A 90 -6.89 11.80 -0.44
N ALA A 91 -5.73 12.39 -0.15
CA ALA A 91 -5.19 13.51 -0.89
C ALA A 91 -4.67 13.11 -2.29
N ALA A 92 -4.18 11.89 -2.48
CA ALA A 92 -3.52 11.46 -3.71
C ALA A 92 -4.48 11.23 -4.89
N ASP A 93 -4.11 11.72 -6.08
CA ASP A 93 -4.72 11.37 -7.36
C ASP A 93 -4.07 10.13 -7.98
N LEU A 94 -2.77 9.95 -7.71
CA LEU A 94 -1.91 8.85 -8.17
C LEU A 94 -1.18 8.22 -6.99
N VAL A 95 -1.16 6.89 -6.91
CA VAL A 95 -0.33 6.15 -5.95
C VAL A 95 0.65 5.25 -6.69
N ILE A 96 1.94 5.43 -6.42
CA ILE A 96 3.02 4.62 -6.96
C ILE A 96 3.52 3.69 -5.87
N PHE A 97 3.51 2.38 -6.11
CA PHE A 97 4.14 1.40 -5.24
C PHE A 97 5.49 0.99 -5.83
N GLN A 98 6.58 1.37 -5.15
CA GLN A 98 7.95 1.01 -5.52
C GLN A 98 8.46 -0.10 -4.61
N PHE A 99 8.74 -1.29 -5.17
CA PHE A 99 9.23 -2.41 -4.37
C PHE A 99 9.99 -3.46 -5.18
N PRO A 100 10.92 -4.20 -4.55
CA PRO A 100 11.47 -5.42 -5.12
C PRO A 100 10.45 -6.55 -5.02
N LEU A 101 10.29 -7.34 -6.09
CA LEU A 101 9.50 -8.58 -6.04
C LEU A 101 10.15 -9.54 -5.05
N GLN A 102 9.42 -9.91 -4.00
CA GLN A 102 9.88 -10.85 -2.99
C GLN A 102 8.88 -11.99 -2.90
N TRP A 103 9.35 -13.22 -3.11
CA TRP A 103 8.49 -14.41 -3.10
C TRP A 103 7.23 -14.28 -3.97
N PHE A 104 7.40 -13.79 -5.20
CA PHE A 104 6.30 -13.63 -6.17
C PHE A 104 5.18 -12.70 -5.67
N GLY A 105 5.51 -11.77 -4.78
CA GLY A 105 4.57 -10.77 -4.27
C GLY A 105 5.27 -9.54 -3.72
N VAL A 106 4.52 -8.78 -2.94
CA VAL A 106 5.03 -7.57 -2.28
C VAL A 106 5.87 -7.92 -1.03
N PRO A 107 6.84 -7.08 -0.63
CA PRO A 107 7.51 -7.22 0.65
C PRO A 107 6.52 -7.24 1.82
N ALA A 108 6.83 -7.99 2.87
CA ALA A 108 5.93 -8.15 4.03
C ALA A 108 5.53 -6.80 4.66
N ILE A 109 6.44 -5.82 4.69
CA ILE A 109 6.13 -4.48 5.23
C ILE A 109 5.07 -3.75 4.40
N LEU A 110 5.07 -3.95 3.08
CA LEU A 110 4.07 -3.39 2.18
C LEU A 110 2.75 -4.14 2.28
N LYS A 111 2.79 -5.48 2.44
CA LYS A 111 1.58 -6.27 2.70
C LYS A 111 0.89 -5.80 3.99
N GLY A 112 1.65 -5.61 5.06
CA GLY A 112 1.15 -5.11 6.34
C GLY A 112 0.61 -3.68 6.24
N TRP A 113 1.21 -2.83 5.39
CA TRP A 113 0.67 -1.51 5.09
C TRP A 113 -0.72 -1.59 4.46
N PHE A 114 -0.92 -2.48 3.48
CA PHE A 114 -2.27 -2.70 2.92
C PHE A 114 -3.26 -3.17 3.99
N GLU A 115 -2.88 -4.15 4.81
CA GLU A 115 -3.76 -4.71 5.84
C GLU A 115 -4.18 -3.70 6.92
N ARG A 116 -3.26 -2.83 7.35
CA ARG A 116 -3.51 -1.83 8.40
C ARG A 116 -4.16 -0.55 7.87
N VAL A 117 -3.88 -0.15 6.64
CA VAL A 117 -4.31 1.16 6.09
C VAL A 117 -5.60 1.04 5.27
N LEU A 118 -5.76 -0.02 4.47
CA LEU A 118 -6.93 -0.22 3.60
C LEU A 118 -8.11 -0.84 4.36
N ILE A 119 -8.53 -0.18 5.42
CA ILE A 119 -9.64 -0.60 6.28
C ILE A 119 -10.98 -0.51 5.53
N GLY A 120 -11.94 -1.37 5.88
CA GLY A 120 -13.30 -1.30 5.36
C GLY A 120 -13.97 0.04 5.65
N GLU A 121 -14.92 0.44 4.80
CA GLU A 121 -15.58 1.76 4.80
C GLU A 121 -14.65 2.93 4.41
N PHE A 122 -13.34 2.80 4.60
CA PHE A 122 -12.33 3.71 4.06
C PHE A 122 -11.95 3.34 2.62
N ALA A 123 -11.38 2.14 2.42
CA ALA A 123 -10.81 1.71 1.15
C ALA A 123 -11.73 0.82 0.32
N TYR A 124 -12.71 0.15 0.95
CA TYR A 124 -13.67 -0.72 0.27
C TYR A 124 -14.97 -0.83 1.06
N THR A 125 -16.06 -1.16 0.37
CA THR A 125 -17.32 -1.61 1.00
C THR A 125 -17.88 -2.80 0.23
N TYR A 126 -18.59 -3.70 0.91
CA TYR A 126 -19.20 -4.86 0.24
C TYR A 126 -20.29 -4.45 -0.76
N ALA A 127 -20.97 -3.32 -0.52
CA ALA A 127 -21.99 -2.79 -1.42
C ALA A 127 -21.42 -2.13 -2.69
N ALA A 128 -20.14 -1.77 -2.69
CA ALA A 128 -19.47 -1.07 -3.78
C ALA A 128 -18.06 -1.65 -4.02
N MET A 129 -18.00 -2.90 -4.48
CA MET A 129 -16.74 -3.58 -4.80
C MET A 129 -16.18 -3.13 -6.16
N TYR A 130 -14.88 -3.36 -6.37
CA TYR A 130 -14.17 -3.15 -7.64
C TYR A 130 -14.35 -1.75 -8.24
N ASP A 131 -14.94 -1.64 -9.43
CA ASP A 131 -15.15 -0.41 -10.20
C ASP A 131 -16.00 0.64 -9.47
N LYS A 132 -16.77 0.22 -8.46
CA LYS A 132 -17.60 1.09 -7.62
C LYS A 132 -16.90 1.52 -6.33
N GLY A 133 -15.69 1.02 -6.06
CA GLY A 133 -14.97 1.25 -4.82
C GLY A 133 -14.66 2.74 -4.52
N PRO A 134 -14.35 3.08 -3.25
CA PRO A 134 -14.04 4.45 -2.83
C PRO A 134 -12.94 5.14 -3.65
N PHE A 135 -11.98 4.36 -4.16
CA PHE A 135 -10.83 4.87 -4.91
C PHE A 135 -11.00 4.84 -6.44
N ARG A 136 -12.21 4.63 -6.98
CA ARG A 136 -12.48 4.56 -8.43
C ARG A 136 -12.00 5.75 -9.26
N ASN A 137 -11.81 6.92 -8.63
CA ASN A 137 -11.32 8.14 -9.29
C ASN A 137 -9.80 8.35 -9.15
N LYS A 138 -9.10 7.45 -8.43
CA LYS A 138 -7.66 7.48 -8.23
C LYS A 138 -7.00 6.46 -9.15
N LYS A 139 -5.73 6.66 -9.47
CA LYS A 139 -4.93 5.71 -10.24
C LYS A 139 -3.82 5.13 -9.40
N THR A 140 -3.51 3.86 -9.61
CA THR A 140 -2.40 3.17 -8.96
C THR A 140 -1.46 2.62 -10.03
N VAL A 141 -0.18 2.46 -9.67
CA VAL A 141 0.80 1.78 -10.53
C VAL A 141 1.81 1.02 -9.66
N LEU A 142 2.15 -0.20 -10.08
CA LEU A 142 3.21 -1.00 -9.48
C LEU A 142 4.50 -0.78 -10.28
N SER A 143 5.56 -0.32 -9.61
CA SER A 143 6.92 -0.26 -10.16
C SER A 143 7.78 -1.30 -9.44
N ILE A 144 8.07 -2.39 -10.14
CA ILE A 144 8.60 -3.62 -9.55
C ILE A 144 9.99 -3.89 -10.11
N THR A 145 10.96 -4.21 -9.25
CA THR A 145 12.26 -4.74 -9.67
C THR A 145 12.33 -6.23 -9.38
N THR A 146 12.80 -7.04 -10.34
CA THR A 146 13.01 -8.48 -10.16
C THR A 146 14.50 -8.83 -10.23
N GLY A 147 14.88 -9.93 -9.56
CA GLY A 147 16.19 -10.54 -9.79
C GLY A 147 16.24 -11.36 -11.08
N GLY A 148 15.19 -12.15 -11.35
CA GLY A 148 15.07 -12.95 -12.58
C GLY A 148 14.88 -12.08 -13.82
N SER A 149 15.38 -12.57 -14.96
CA SER A 149 15.21 -11.90 -16.25
C SER A 149 13.76 -11.95 -16.72
N GLY A 150 13.38 -11.05 -17.63
CA GLY A 150 12.04 -11.05 -18.22
C GLY A 150 11.66 -12.38 -18.89
N SER A 151 12.62 -13.09 -19.50
CA SER A 151 12.35 -14.39 -20.14
C SER A 151 11.95 -15.48 -19.14
N MET A 152 12.43 -15.42 -17.89
CA MET A 152 12.04 -16.37 -16.84
C MET A 152 10.58 -16.26 -16.45
N TYR A 153 9.97 -15.08 -16.62
CA TYR A 153 8.55 -14.78 -16.34
C TYR A 153 7.68 -14.70 -17.61
N SER A 154 8.18 -15.23 -18.72
CA SER A 154 7.38 -15.39 -19.95
C SER A 154 6.46 -16.60 -19.85
N LEU A 155 5.55 -16.78 -20.81
CA LEU A 155 4.65 -17.93 -20.88
C LEU A 155 5.39 -19.29 -20.87
N GLN A 156 6.62 -19.33 -21.38
CA GLN A 156 7.48 -20.53 -21.43
C GLN A 156 8.57 -20.53 -20.35
N GLY A 157 8.64 -19.46 -19.55
CA GLY A 157 9.67 -19.28 -18.54
C GLY A 157 9.46 -20.19 -17.33
N VAL A 158 10.53 -20.49 -16.61
CA VAL A 158 10.52 -21.38 -15.43
C VAL A 158 9.64 -20.85 -14.29
N HIS A 159 9.39 -19.54 -14.22
CA HIS A 159 8.52 -18.92 -13.24
C HIS A 159 7.06 -18.80 -13.71
N GLY A 160 6.79 -19.10 -14.98
CA GLY A 160 5.48 -18.91 -15.61
C GLY A 160 5.13 -17.46 -15.90
N ASP A 161 3.90 -17.25 -16.36
CA ASP A 161 3.40 -15.95 -16.81
C ASP A 161 3.36 -14.90 -15.67
N MET A 162 4.09 -13.79 -15.83
CA MET A 162 4.05 -12.65 -14.92
C MET A 162 2.62 -12.15 -14.67
N ASN A 163 1.71 -12.23 -15.64
CA ASN A 163 0.33 -11.77 -15.45
C ASN A 163 -0.39 -12.52 -14.33
N ILE A 164 -0.09 -13.81 -14.14
CA ILE A 164 -0.66 -14.62 -13.05
C ILE A 164 -0.11 -14.16 -11.70
N ILE A 165 1.18 -13.80 -11.64
CA ILE A 165 1.84 -13.28 -10.44
C ILE A 165 1.25 -11.91 -10.04
N LEU A 166 0.94 -11.06 -11.01
CA LEU A 166 0.42 -9.70 -10.76
C LEU A 166 -1.07 -9.68 -10.40
N TRP A 167 -1.86 -10.64 -10.90
CA TRP A 167 -3.31 -10.68 -10.72
C TRP A 167 -3.80 -10.50 -9.27
N PRO A 168 -3.22 -11.13 -8.24
CA PRO A 168 -3.71 -10.97 -6.86
C PRO A 168 -3.50 -9.57 -6.26
N ILE A 169 -2.77 -8.68 -6.95
CA ILE A 169 -2.37 -7.36 -6.44
C ILE A 169 -3.03 -6.23 -7.25
N GLN A 170 -3.27 -6.41 -8.55
CA GLN A 170 -3.74 -5.37 -9.48
C GLN A 170 -5.26 -5.25 -9.60
#